data_AF-A0A117T2H1-F1
#
_entry.id   AF-A0A117T2H1-F1
#
_cell.length_a   1.000
_cell.length_b   1.000
_cell.length_c   1.000
_cell.angle_alpha   90.00
_cell.angle_beta   90.00
_cell.angle_gamma   90.00
#
_symmetry.space_group_name_H-M   'P 1'
#
loop_
_entity.id
_entity.type
_entity.pdbx_description
1 polymer ?
#
loop_
_entity_poly.entity_id
_entity_poly.type
_entity_poly.pdbx_seq_one_letter_code
_entity_poly.pdbx_strand_id
1 'polypeptide(L)' 'MIFEITDKMEKKIQEWDSCKPIDVGGAKFAYTFIPSGLGMVIQVQCDICNRTLDLTEDWI' A
#
# COMPACT_ATOMS: atom_id res chain seq x y z
N MET A 1 -4.65 16.78 8.83
CA MET A 1 -3.91 16.43 7.61
C MET A 1 -4.65 15.25 6.99
N ILE A 2 -5.06 15.35 5.74
CA ILE A 2 -5.72 14.25 5.02
C ILE A 2 -4.61 13.52 4.26
N PHE A 3 -4.52 12.21 4.43
CA PHE A 3 -3.64 11.38 3.63
C PHE A 3 -4.34 11.08 2.30
N GLU A 4 -3.72 11.46 1.19
CA GLU A 4 -4.20 11.18 -0.17
C GLU A 4 -3.13 10.41 -0.91
N ILE A 5 -3.47 9.24 -1.46
CA ILE A 5 -2.54 8.46 -2.28
C ILE A 5 -2.09 9.32 -3.47
N THR A 6 -0.78 9.43 -3.67
CA THR A 6 -0.21 10.15 -4.82
C THR A 6 -0.30 9.31 -6.09
N ASP A 7 -0.31 9.96 -7.25
CA ASP A 7 -0.29 9.26 -8.56
C ASP A 7 0.91 8.29 -8.68
N LYS A 8 2.05 8.64 -8.06
CA LYS A 8 3.26 7.81 -8.03
C LYS A 8 3.02 6.52 -7.23
N MET A 9 2.38 6.63 -6.07
CA MET A 9 2.00 5.48 -5.25
C MET A 9 0.99 4.60 -5.99
N GLU A 10 -0.04 5.20 -6.60
CA GLU A 10 -1.05 4.44 -7.35
C GLU A 10 -0.40 3.63 -8.48
N LYS A 11 0.45 4.26 -9.29
CA LYS A 11 1.15 3.58 -10.38
C LYS A 11 2.01 2.43 -9.86
N LYS A 12 2.74 2.64 -8.77
CA LYS A 12 3.58 1.59 -8.15
C LYS A 12 2.74 0.42 -7.63
N ILE A 13 1.58 0.70 -7.04
CA ILE A 13 0.63 -0.34 -6.60
C ILE A 13 0.11 -1.12 -7.81
N GLN A 14 -0.27 -0.46 -8.90
CA GLN A 14 -0.75 -1.11 -10.13
C GLN A 14 0.31 -2.01 -10.77
N GLU A 15 1.58 -1.57 -10.81
CA GLU A 15 2.69 -2.35 -11.34
C GLU A 15 3.04 -3.56 -10.42
N TRP A 16 2.95 -3.37 -9.11
CA TRP A 16 3.21 -4.42 -8.12
C TRP A 16 2.07 -5.44 -8.01
N ASP A 17 0.82 -5.02 -8.24
CA ASP A 17 -0.36 -5.83 -8.08
C ASP A 17 -0.53 -6.86 -9.20
N SER A 18 0.14 -8.00 -9.04
CA SER A 18 -0.05 -9.17 -9.91
C SER A 18 -1.09 -10.17 -9.38
N CYS A 19 -1.78 -9.86 -8.28
CA CYS A 19 -2.67 -10.81 -7.61
C CYS A 19 -4.09 -10.74 -8.19
N LYS A 20 -4.57 -11.83 -8.80
CA LYS A 20 -5.96 -11.94 -9.23
C LYS A 20 -6.85 -12.17 -8.00
N PRO A 21 -7.83 -11.31 -7.72
CA PRO A 21 -8.72 -11.52 -6.60
C PRO A 21 -9.59 -12.76 -6.85
N ILE A 22 -9.49 -13.74 -5.95
CA ILE A 22 -10.38 -14.90 -5.92
C ILE A 22 -11.44 -14.56 -4.88
N ASP A 23 -12.61 -14.11 -5.35
CA ASP A 23 -13.82 -13.85 -4.57
C ASP A 23 -13.56 -13.29 -3.16
N VAL A 24 -12.99 -12.08 -3.09
CA VAL A 24 -12.79 -11.39 -1.81
C VAL A 24 -14.08 -10.72 -1.38
N GLY A 25 -14.74 -11.27 -0.36
CA GLY A 25 -15.85 -10.61 0.33
C GLY A 25 -15.44 -9.34 1.12
N GLY A 26 -14.17 -8.93 1.06
CA GLY A 26 -13.59 -7.81 1.82
C GLY A 26 -12.58 -6.99 1.01
N ALA A 27 -11.89 -6.06 1.68
CA ALA A 27 -10.87 -5.22 1.04
C ALA A 27 -9.65 -6.06 0.62
N LYS A 28 -9.10 -5.76 -0.56
CA LYS A 28 -7.90 -6.44 -1.08
C LYS A 28 -6.60 -5.90 -0.44
N PHE A 29 -6.55 -4.60 -0.20
CA PHE A 29 -5.35 -3.91 0.29
C PHE A 29 -5.56 -3.34 1.68
N ALA A 30 -4.61 -3.61 2.56
CA ALA A 30 -4.49 -3.02 3.88
C ALA A 30 -3.33 -2.02 3.88
N TYR A 31 -3.61 -0.78 4.29
CA TYR A 31 -2.60 0.28 4.40
C TYR A 31 -2.17 0.43 5.85
N THR A 32 -0.86 0.39 6.11
CA THR A 32 -0.28 0.61 7.44
C THR A 32 0.57 1.87 7.42
N PHE A 33 0.32 2.75 8.39
CA PHE A 33 1.04 3.99 8.60
C PHE A 33 1.78 3.88 9.93
N ILE A 34 3.12 3.83 9.88
CA ILE A 34 3.95 3.65 11.07
C ILE A 34 4.72 4.95 11.31
N PRO A 35 4.28 5.80 12.26
CA PRO A 35 5.08 6.93 12.68
C PRO A 35 6.32 6.42 13.43
N SER A 36 7.49 6.90 13.02
CA SER A 36 8.79 6.55 13.60
C SER A 36 9.59 7.82 13.89
N GLY A 37 10.67 7.68 14.66
CA GLY A 37 11.60 8.79 14.91
C GLY A 37 12.33 9.31 13.66
N LEU A 38 12.21 8.61 12.52
CA LEU A 38 12.84 8.96 11.24
C LEU A 38 11.84 9.48 10.20
N GLY A 39 10.54 9.50 10.52
CA GLY A 39 9.47 9.86 9.58
C GLY A 39 8.32 8.86 9.61
N MET A 40 7.48 8.87 8.56
CA MET A 40 6.32 8.00 8.42
C MET A 40 6.61 6.90 7.41
N VAL A 41 6.58 5.65 7.85
CA VAL A 41 6.67 4.48 6.97
C VAL A 41 5.27 4.14 6.48
N ILE A 42 5.13 3.91 5.18
CA ILE A 42 3.84 3.62 4.54
C ILE A 42 3.96 2.29 3.81
N GLN A 43 3.10 1.35 4.18
CA GLN A 43 3.10 0.01 3.61
C GLN A 43 1.72 -0.38 3.12
N VAL A 44 1.68 -1.07 1.99
CA VAL A 44 0.49 -1.73 1.44
C VAL A 44 0.67 -3.22 1.51
N GLN A 45 -0.24 -3.92 2.17
CA GLN A 45 -0.31 -5.36 2.16
C GLN A 45 -1.48 -5.83 1.30
N CYS A 46 -1.26 -6.87 0.49
CA CYS A 46 -2.34 -7.57 -0.19
C CYS A 46 -2.80 -8.75 0.66
N ASP A 47 -4.02 -8.69 1.19
CA ASP A 47 -4.56 -9.70 2.12
C ASP A 47 -4.85 -11.05 1.45
N ILE A 48 -4.84 -11.10 0.12
CA ILE A 48 -5.05 -12.32 -0.66
C ILE A 48 -3.78 -13.16 -0.76
N CYS A 49 -2.63 -12.49 -0.99
CA CYS A 49 -1.35 -13.17 -1.23
C CYS A 49 -0.29 -12.88 -0.17
N ASN A 50 -0.62 -12.09 0.86
CA ASN A 50 0.24 -11.68 1.97
C ASN A 50 1.57 -11.02 1.55
N ARG A 51 1.62 -10.46 0.34
CA ARG A 51 2.76 -9.64 -0.11
C ARG A 51 2.61 -8.23 0.44
N THR A 52 3.73 -7.62 0.81
CA THR A 52 3.80 -6.24 1.27
C THR A 52 4.63 -5.41 0.30
N LEU A 53 4.18 -4.19 0.02
CA LEU A 53 4.84 -3.16 -0.76
C LEU A 53 5.16 -1.97 0.14
N ASP A 54 6.40 -1.53 0.14
CA ASP A 54 6.82 -0.30 0.81
C ASP A 54 6.66 0.90 -0.14
N LEU A 55 5.98 1.94 0.35
CA LEU A 55 5.67 3.20 -0.35
C LEU A 55 6.28 4.42 0.35
N THR A 56 7.17 4.23 1.33
CA THR A 56 7.72 5.31 2.17
C THR A 56 8.41 6.40 1.35
N GLU A 57 9.21 6.02 0.36
CA GLU A 57 9.93 6.96 -0.52
C GLU A 57 9.02 7.63 -1.57
N ASP A 58 7.77 7.17 -1.72
CA ASP A 58 6.81 7.67 -2.70
C ASP A 58 5.84 8.71 -2.12
N TRP A 59 5.98 9.00 -0.82
CA TRP A 59 5.22 10.02 -0.10
C TRP A 59 5.91 11.39 -0.03
N ILE A 60 7.24 11.43 -0.17
CA ILE A 60 8.07 12.63 -0.01
C ILE A 60 8.16 13.41 -1.33
#